data_AF-A0AAD8PFA7-F1
#
_entry.id   AF-A0AAD8PFA7-F1
#
_cell.length_a   1.000
_cell.length_b   1.000
_cell.length_c   1.000
_cell.angle_alpha   90.00
_cell.angle_beta   90.00
_cell.angle_gamma   90.00
#
_symmetry.space_group_name_H-M   'P 1'
#
loop_
_entity.id
_entity.type
_entity.pdbx_description
1 polymer ?
#
loop_
_entity_poly.entity_id
_entity_poly.type
_entity_poly.pdbx_seq_one_letter_code
_entity_poly.pdbx_strand_id
1 'polypeptide(L)'
;MAPLRRIALSIWNFVKSYLGVPRGIIAARKLRNRRRRERWADKAYKKAHLGTRWKCNPFKGSSHAKGIVVEKIAIEAKQPNSAYRKSVRVQLIKNGKKITAFVPRDGCLNYIDENDEVLVAGLGRSGHSVGDLPGVRFKVVKVAGVSLLALYKEKKEKPRS
;
A
#
# COMPACT_ATOMS: atom_id res chain seq x y z
N MET A 1 -3.62 -35.28 15.13
CA MET A 1 -2.18 -35.48 14.81
C MET A 1 -1.37 -34.20 14.46
N ALA A 2 -1.95 -32.99 14.49
CA ALA A 2 -1.25 -31.73 14.20
C ALA A 2 -0.41 -31.06 15.34
N PRO A 3 -0.61 -31.32 16.65
CA PRO A 3 0.06 -30.52 17.68
C PRO A 3 1.55 -30.90 17.88
N LEU A 4 1.92 -32.17 17.71
CA LEU A 4 3.29 -32.66 17.92
C LEU A 4 4.28 -32.13 16.87
N ARG A 5 3.85 -31.96 15.60
CA ARG A 5 4.72 -31.39 14.54
C ARG A 5 5.06 -29.91 14.77
N ARG A 6 4.17 -29.15 15.42
CA ARG A 6 4.38 -27.72 15.71
C ARG A 6 5.33 -27.51 16.89
N ILE A 7 5.25 -28.39 17.90
CA ILE A 7 6.16 -28.42 19.06
C ILE A 7 7.56 -28.90 18.63
N ALA A 8 7.65 -29.92 17.77
CA ALA A 8 8.92 -30.37 17.21
C ALA A 8 9.62 -29.28 16.39
N LEU A 9 8.88 -28.50 15.58
CA LEU A 9 9.46 -27.38 14.83
C LEU A 9 9.92 -26.23 15.74
N SER A 10 9.22 -25.94 16.83
CA SER A 10 9.63 -24.88 17.76
C SER A 10 10.86 -25.28 18.56
N ILE A 11 10.93 -26.53 19.04
CA ILE A 11 12.10 -27.08 19.74
C ILE A 11 13.28 -27.21 18.78
N TRP A 12 13.07 -27.67 17.55
CA TRP A 12 14.13 -27.74 16.53
C TRP A 12 14.69 -26.35 16.18
N ASN A 13 13.83 -25.34 16.01
CA ASN A 13 14.27 -23.96 15.78
C ASN A 13 14.96 -23.35 17.01
N PHE A 14 14.51 -23.69 18.22
CA PHE A 14 15.14 -23.31 19.48
C PHE A 14 16.55 -23.92 19.60
N VAL A 15 16.69 -25.22 19.34
CA VAL A 15 17.97 -25.95 19.36
C VAL A 15 18.93 -25.47 18.25
N LYS A 16 18.44 -25.19 17.03
CA LYS A 16 19.25 -24.60 15.94
C LYS A 16 19.82 -23.22 16.30
N SER A 17 19.11 -22.45 17.12
CA SER A 17 19.57 -21.13 17.59
C SER A 17 20.79 -21.22 18.53
N TYR A 18 21.06 -22.39 19.11
CA TYR A 18 22.15 -22.59 20.08
C TYR A 18 23.39 -23.27 19.50
N LEU A 19 23.30 -23.93 18.34
CA LEU A 19 24.38 -24.76 17.76
C LEU A 19 25.40 -24.02 16.87
N GLY A 20 25.35 -22.69 16.78
CA GLY A 20 26.27 -21.90 15.93
C GLY A 20 26.58 -20.49 16.44
N VAL A 21 26.24 -20.20 17.70
CA VAL A 21 26.36 -18.86 18.30
C VAL A 21 27.50 -18.85 19.32
N PRO A 22 28.54 -18.02 19.14
CA PRO A 22 29.62 -17.94 20.12
C PRO A 22 29.09 -17.34 21.43
N ARG A 23 29.42 -17.97 22.58
CA ARG A 23 28.99 -17.55 23.92
C ARG A 23 30.12 -17.01 24.81
N GLY A 24 31.34 -16.89 24.29
CA GLY A 24 32.48 -16.36 25.04
C GLY A 24 32.30 -14.89 25.40
N ILE A 25 32.86 -14.48 26.54
CA ILE A 25 32.74 -13.11 27.08
C ILE A 25 33.29 -12.03 26.12
N ILE A 26 34.23 -12.38 25.25
CA ILE A 26 34.86 -11.50 24.23
C ILE A 26 34.19 -11.63 22.84
N ALA A 27 33.07 -12.35 22.69
CA ALA A 27 32.44 -12.61 21.40
C ALA A 27 31.53 -11.47 20.85
N ALA A 28 31.45 -10.33 21.53
CA ALA A 28 30.50 -9.25 21.24
C ALA A 28 30.57 -8.74 19.79
N ARG A 29 31.78 -8.57 19.22
CA ARG A 29 31.96 -8.10 17.83
C ARG A 29 31.33 -9.07 16.82
N LYS A 30 31.52 -10.38 17.02
CA LYS A 30 30.99 -11.44 16.14
C LYS A 30 29.45 -11.47 16.22
N LEU A 31 28.89 -11.37 17.43
CA LEU A 31 27.43 -11.30 17.65
C LEU A 31 26.80 -10.08 16.98
N ARG A 32 27.41 -8.89 17.14
CA ARG A 32 26.92 -7.65 16.51
C ARG A 32 26.94 -7.74 14.98
N ASN A 33 28.05 -8.21 14.41
CA ASN A 33 28.20 -8.34 12.96
C ASN A 33 27.23 -9.37 12.38
N ARG A 34 27.03 -10.50 13.07
CA ARG A 34 26.06 -11.50 12.65
C ARG A 34 24.64 -10.92 12.62
N ARG A 35 24.22 -10.26 13.71
CA ARG A 35 22.89 -9.62 13.78
C ARG A 35 22.71 -8.56 12.68
N ARG A 36 23.74 -7.77 12.37
CA ARG A 36 23.70 -6.80 11.25
C ARG A 36 23.46 -7.48 9.90
N ARG A 37 24.12 -8.62 9.63
CA ARG A 37 23.92 -9.40 8.40
C ARG A 37 22.52 -10.02 8.34
N GLU A 38 22.11 -10.70 9.41
CA GLU A 38 20.81 -11.37 9.51
C GLU A 38 19.65 -10.37 9.41
N ARG A 39 19.82 -9.14 9.92
CA ARG A 39 18.79 -8.10 9.84
C ARG A 39 18.40 -7.75 8.40
N TRP A 40 19.27 -7.95 7.42
CA TRP A 40 18.93 -7.74 6.01
C TRP A 40 17.97 -8.78 5.42
N ALA A 41 17.79 -9.92 6.09
CA ALA A 41 16.77 -10.91 5.73
C ALA A 41 15.35 -10.46 6.15
N ASP A 42 15.25 -9.55 7.12
CA ASP A 42 13.97 -8.94 7.49
C ASP A 42 13.50 -7.99 6.36
N LYS A 43 12.34 -8.32 5.78
CA LYS A 43 11.71 -7.57 4.68
C LYS A 43 11.38 -6.13 5.07
N ALA A 44 10.94 -5.89 6.31
CA ALA A 44 10.60 -4.56 6.79
C ALA A 44 11.86 -3.70 6.93
N TYR A 45 12.90 -4.26 7.53
CA TYR A 45 14.19 -3.59 7.65
C TYR A 45 14.78 -3.27 6.28
N LYS A 46 14.82 -4.25 5.37
CA LYS A 46 15.32 -4.07 4.00
C LYS A 46 14.55 -2.97 3.25
N LYS A 47 13.22 -2.96 3.33
CA LYS A 47 12.38 -1.94 2.67
C LYS A 47 12.62 -0.53 3.20
N ALA A 48 12.90 -0.40 4.50
CA ALA A 48 13.19 0.90 5.13
C ALA A 48 14.59 1.42 4.78
N HIS A 49 15.61 0.55 4.79
CA HIS A 49 17.02 0.97 4.66
C HIS A 49 17.56 0.97 3.22
N LEU A 50 16.90 0.27 2.29
CA LEU A 50 17.32 0.25 0.88
C LEU A 50 16.89 1.52 0.11
N GLY A 51 16.08 2.40 0.71
CA GLY A 51 15.57 3.60 0.04
C GLY A 51 14.52 3.35 -1.04
N THR A 52 14.08 2.09 -1.23
CA THR A 52 13.06 1.70 -2.21
C THR A 52 11.74 2.47 -2.04
N ARG A 53 11.42 2.86 -0.79
CA ARG A 53 10.25 3.68 -0.46
C ARG A 53 10.25 5.03 -1.19
N TRP A 54 11.41 5.62 -1.47
CA TRP A 54 11.52 6.93 -2.11
C TRP A 54 11.59 6.81 -3.64
N LYS A 55 12.36 5.83 -4.14
CA LYS A 55 12.57 5.63 -5.58
C LYS A 55 11.33 5.05 -6.28
N CYS A 56 10.75 3.99 -5.74
CA CYS A 56 9.73 3.20 -6.43
C CYS A 56 8.29 3.62 -6.10
N ASN A 57 8.05 4.25 -4.95
CA ASN A 57 6.70 4.66 -4.56
C ASN A 57 6.23 5.86 -5.42
N PRO A 58 5.06 5.78 -6.07
CA PRO A 58 4.47 6.93 -6.77
C PRO A 58 4.31 8.17 -5.89
N PHE A 59 4.10 8.00 -4.58
CA PHE A 59 3.93 9.12 -3.64
C PHE A 59 5.25 9.69 -3.10
N LYS A 60 6.41 9.11 -3.44
CA LYS A 60 7.72 9.52 -2.91
C LYS A 60 7.70 9.68 -1.37
N GLY A 61 7.08 8.73 -0.67
CA GLY A 61 7.03 8.70 0.80
C GLY A 61 5.93 9.51 1.48
N SER A 62 5.25 10.42 0.77
CA SER A 62 4.07 11.15 1.26
C SER A 62 2.87 10.24 1.53
N SER A 63 1.99 10.65 2.44
CA SER A 63 0.73 9.96 2.74
C SER A 63 -0.31 10.14 1.63
N HIS A 64 -0.39 11.35 1.07
CA HIS A 64 -1.33 11.75 0.02
C HIS A 64 -0.60 12.36 -1.18
N ALA A 65 -1.27 12.38 -2.32
CA ALA A 65 -0.80 13.09 -3.51
C ALA A 65 -1.97 13.69 -4.27
N LYS A 66 -1.75 14.90 -4.78
CA LYS A 66 -2.65 15.57 -5.71
C LYS A 66 -2.39 15.07 -7.13
N GLY A 67 -3.44 14.92 -7.92
CA GLY A 67 -3.35 14.47 -9.31
C GLY A 67 -4.51 14.99 -10.14
N ILE A 68 -4.38 14.84 -11.46
CA ILE A 68 -5.38 15.19 -12.46
C ILE A 68 -5.98 13.91 -13.01
N VAL A 69 -7.31 13.85 -13.13
CA VAL A 69 -8.00 12.70 -13.73
C VAL A 69 -7.78 12.68 -15.23
N VAL A 70 -7.37 11.52 -15.75
CA VAL A 70 -7.13 11.31 -17.19
C VAL A 70 -8.34 10.64 -17.83
N GLU A 71 -8.81 9.54 -17.24
CA GLU A 71 -9.93 8.75 -17.79
C GLU A 71 -10.65 7.99 -16.67
N LYS A 72 -11.94 7.70 -16.88
CA LYS A 72 -12.76 6.86 -16.01
C LYS A 72 -12.63 5.39 -16.46
N ILE A 73 -12.34 4.47 -15.53
CA ILE A 73 -12.13 3.05 -15.83
C ILE A 73 -13.03 2.16 -14.95
N ALA A 74 -13.58 1.11 -15.55
CA ALA A 74 -14.15 -0.02 -14.82
C ALA A 74 -13.12 -1.15 -14.72
N ILE A 75 -12.77 -1.56 -13.49
CA ILE A 75 -11.87 -2.69 -13.25
C ILE A 75 -12.68 -3.89 -12.82
N GLU A 76 -12.51 -5.02 -13.50
CA GLU A 76 -13.16 -6.27 -13.12
C GLU A 76 -12.63 -6.78 -11.77
N ALA A 77 -13.55 -7.24 -10.92
CA ALA A 77 -13.20 -7.86 -9.65
C ALA A 77 -12.46 -9.18 -9.87
N LYS A 78 -11.57 -9.53 -8.93
CA LYS A 78 -11.00 -10.88 -8.89
C LYS A 78 -12.08 -11.90 -8.54
N GLN A 79 -11.99 -13.06 -9.19
CA GLN A 79 -12.71 -14.29 -8.78
C GLN A 79 -12.48 -14.53 -7.27
N PRO A 80 -13.51 -14.91 -6.49
CA PRO A 80 -14.81 -15.49 -6.87
C PRO A 80 -15.95 -14.49 -7.14
N ASN A 81 -15.67 -13.19 -7.10
CA ASN A 81 -16.70 -12.16 -7.25
C ASN A 81 -16.89 -11.76 -8.71
N SER A 82 -18.12 -11.36 -9.07
CA SER A 82 -18.45 -10.75 -10.37
C SER A 82 -18.94 -9.33 -10.12
N ALA A 83 -18.09 -8.33 -10.40
CA ALA A 83 -18.43 -6.92 -10.27
C ALA A 83 -17.45 -6.02 -11.02
N TYR A 84 -17.96 -4.88 -11.52
CA TYR A 84 -17.12 -3.81 -12.05
C TYR A 84 -16.85 -2.75 -11.00
N ARG A 85 -15.59 -2.60 -10.62
CA ARG A 85 -15.14 -1.62 -9.63
C ARG A 85 -14.80 -0.30 -10.33
N LYS A 86 -15.61 0.72 -10.04
CA LYS A 86 -15.44 2.07 -10.60
C LYS A 86 -14.13 2.68 -10.09
N SER A 87 -13.26 3.03 -11.02
CA SER A 87 -11.91 3.55 -10.75
C SER A 87 -11.60 4.67 -11.73
N VAL A 88 -10.54 5.43 -11.44
CA VAL A 88 -10.06 6.51 -12.31
C VAL A 88 -8.55 6.40 -12.52
N ARG A 89 -8.09 6.76 -13.71
CA ARG A 89 -6.67 7.00 -13.94
C ARG A 89 -6.35 8.41 -13.54
N VAL A 90 -5.31 8.54 -12.72
CA VAL A 90 -4.86 9.83 -12.19
C VAL A 90 -3.41 10.01 -12.54
N GLN A 91 -3.06 11.16 -13.14
CA GLN A 91 -1.69 11.59 -13.30
C GLN A 91 -1.29 12.47 -12.12
N LEU A 92 -0.25 12.07 -11.38
CA LEU A 92 0.21 12.85 -10.23
C LEU A 92 0.91 14.14 -10.69
N ILE A 93 0.47 15.29 -10.19
CA ILE A 93 1.03 16.61 -10.59
C ILE A 93 2.53 16.68 -10.27
N LYS A 94 2.93 16.25 -9.07
CA LYS A 94 4.32 16.33 -8.62
C LYS A 94 5.33 15.47 -9.39
N ASN A 95 4.88 14.42 -10.06
CA ASN A 95 5.75 13.35 -10.57
C ASN A 95 5.46 12.96 -12.02
N GLY A 96 4.35 13.39 -12.61
CA GLY A 96 3.87 12.96 -13.92
C GLY A 96 3.47 11.47 -14.00
N LYS A 97 3.61 10.68 -12.92
CA LYS A 97 3.31 9.24 -12.91
C LYS A 97 1.80 9.01 -12.96
N LYS A 98 1.37 8.14 -13.87
CA LYS A 98 -0.01 7.66 -13.98
C LYS A 98 -0.27 6.53 -12.96
N ILE A 99 -1.35 6.64 -12.20
CA ILE A 99 -1.80 5.65 -11.21
C ILE A 99 -3.27 5.32 -11.41
N THR A 100 -3.70 4.15 -10.95
CA THR A 100 -5.12 3.81 -10.80
C THR A 100 -5.56 4.08 -9.37
N ALA A 101 -6.67 4.81 -9.23
CA ALA A 101 -7.30 5.07 -7.94
C ALA A 101 -8.75 4.57 -7.95
N PHE A 102 -9.13 3.85 -6.90
CA PHE A 102 -10.50 3.40 -6.68
C PHE A 102 -11.37 4.58 -6.22
N VAL A 103 -12.59 4.65 -6.74
CA VAL A 103 -13.60 5.61 -6.28
C VAL A 103 -14.49 4.91 -5.26
N PRO A 104 -14.46 5.33 -3.98
CA PRO A 104 -15.26 4.68 -2.94
C PRO A 104 -16.72 5.13 -3.00
N ARG A 105 -17.62 4.23 -2.54
CA ARG A 105 -19.09 4.41 -2.45
C ARG A 105 -19.78 4.44 -3.82
N ASP A 106 -21.09 4.22 -3.77
CA ASP A 106 -21.94 4.18 -4.96
C ASP A 106 -22.19 5.59 -5.52
N GLY A 107 -22.39 5.68 -6.83
CA GLY A 107 -22.66 6.95 -7.53
C GLY A 107 -21.52 7.97 -7.55
N CYS A 108 -20.44 7.76 -6.78
CA CYS A 108 -19.38 8.75 -6.62
C CYS A 108 -18.54 9.00 -7.89
N LEU A 109 -18.64 8.12 -8.88
CA LEU A 109 -18.02 8.33 -10.18
C LEU A 109 -18.65 9.50 -10.95
N ASN A 110 -19.92 9.81 -10.67
CA ASN A 110 -20.65 10.89 -11.36
C ASN A 110 -20.15 12.27 -10.94
N TYR A 111 -19.54 12.40 -9.76
CA TYR A 111 -18.97 13.66 -9.29
C TYR A 111 -17.59 13.97 -9.85
N ILE A 112 -16.91 12.96 -10.40
CA ILE A 112 -15.54 13.08 -10.91
C ILE A 112 -15.62 13.19 -12.42
N ASP A 113 -15.05 14.24 -12.99
CA ASP A 113 -14.94 14.42 -14.43
C ASP A 113 -13.49 14.29 -14.90
N GLU A 114 -13.32 14.25 -16.21
CA GLU A 114 -11.98 14.29 -16.81
C GLU A 114 -11.34 15.64 -16.52
N ASN A 115 -10.02 15.66 -16.40
CA ASN A 115 -9.22 16.85 -16.06
C ASN A 115 -9.48 17.44 -14.66
N ASP A 116 -10.38 16.87 -13.85
CA ASP A 116 -10.57 17.29 -12.46
C ASP A 116 -9.32 17.09 -11.61
N GLU A 117 -9.12 18.01 -10.67
CA GLU A 117 -8.13 17.85 -9.63
C GLU A 117 -8.65 16.92 -8.52
N VAL A 118 -7.89 15.88 -8.21
CA VAL A 118 -8.23 14.90 -7.17
C VAL A 118 -7.12 14.74 -6.14
N LEU A 119 -7.53 14.55 -4.88
CA LEU A 119 -6.64 14.14 -3.81
C LEU A 119 -6.70 12.62 -3.65
N VAL A 120 -5.56 11.97 -3.80
CA VAL A 120 -5.42 10.51 -3.75
C VAL A 120 -4.69 10.09 -2.47
N ALA A 121 -5.17 9.02 -1.85
CA ALA A 121 -4.57 8.38 -0.68
C ALA A 121 -4.26 6.90 -0.95
N GLY A 122 -3.42 6.30 -0.10
CA GLY A 122 -3.24 4.85 -0.07
C GLY A 122 -4.50 4.11 0.39
N LEU A 123 -4.71 2.90 -0.14
CA LEU A 123 -5.89 2.06 0.18
C LEU A 123 -5.71 1.27 1.51
N GLY A 124 -4.54 1.35 2.16
CA GLY A 124 -4.32 0.91 3.54
C GLY A 124 -3.34 -0.26 3.73
N ARG A 125 -3.15 -1.14 2.75
CA ARG A 125 -2.25 -2.32 2.90
C ARG A 125 -0.78 -2.03 2.58
N SER A 126 -0.21 -0.92 3.09
CA SER A 126 1.22 -0.58 2.96
C SER A 126 1.80 -0.65 1.52
N GLY A 127 0.97 -0.33 0.54
CA GLY A 127 1.31 -0.38 -0.88
C GLY A 127 0.93 -1.69 -1.58
N HIS A 128 0.13 -2.55 -0.97
CA HIS A 128 -0.52 -3.68 -1.65
C HIS A 128 -1.93 -3.32 -2.09
N SER A 129 -2.46 -4.06 -3.06
CA SER A 129 -3.87 -3.96 -3.42
C SER A 129 -4.76 -4.53 -2.32
N VAL A 130 -5.99 -4.04 -2.25
CA VAL A 130 -6.94 -4.38 -1.18
C VAL A 130 -8.14 -5.09 -1.78
N GLY A 131 -8.61 -6.12 -1.08
CA GLY A 131 -9.77 -6.89 -1.47
C GLY A 131 -9.61 -7.55 -2.84
N ASP A 132 -10.69 -7.49 -3.60
CA ASP A 132 -10.85 -8.05 -4.94
C ASP A 132 -10.37 -7.11 -6.06
N LEU A 133 -9.82 -5.92 -5.73
CA LEU A 133 -9.30 -4.97 -6.72
C LEU A 133 -7.92 -5.44 -7.25
N PRO A 134 -7.79 -5.84 -8.53
CA PRO A 134 -6.48 -6.15 -9.11
C PRO A 134 -5.70 -4.86 -9.40
N GLY A 135 -4.46 -4.79 -8.92
CA GLY A 135 -3.53 -3.71 -9.26
C GLY A 135 -3.84 -2.32 -8.67
N VAL A 136 -5.01 -2.12 -8.06
CA VAL A 136 -5.39 -0.83 -7.46
C VAL A 136 -4.86 -0.72 -6.03
N ARG A 137 -4.02 0.29 -5.79
CA ARG A 137 -3.33 0.51 -4.50
C ARG A 137 -3.77 1.79 -3.79
N PHE A 138 -4.56 2.61 -4.48
CA PHE A 138 -4.91 3.96 -4.09
C PHE A 138 -6.42 4.17 -4.16
N LYS A 139 -6.92 5.18 -3.44
CA LYS A 139 -8.31 5.66 -3.49
C LYS A 139 -8.37 7.16 -3.65
N VAL A 140 -9.46 7.64 -4.23
CA VAL A 140 -9.81 9.06 -4.25
C VAL A 140 -10.41 9.46 -2.90
N VAL A 141 -10.05 10.64 -2.41
CA VAL A 141 -10.54 11.21 -1.13
C VAL A 141 -11.26 12.53 -1.34
N LYS A 142 -10.72 13.39 -2.22
CA LYS A 142 -11.29 14.70 -2.56
C LYS A 142 -11.30 14.90 -4.07
N VAL A 143 -12.24 15.71 -4.54
CA VAL A 143 -12.42 16.13 -5.93
C VAL A 143 -12.65 17.64 -5.90
N ALA A 144 -11.95 18.40 -6.74
CA ALA A 144 -12.07 19.87 -6.82
C ALA A 144 -12.02 20.56 -5.44
N GLY A 145 -11.12 20.11 -4.56
CA GLY A 145 -10.98 20.65 -3.19
C GLY A 145 -12.04 20.19 -2.17
N VAL A 146 -13.15 19.59 -2.61
CA VAL A 146 -14.23 19.09 -1.76
C VAL A 146 -14.06 17.59 -1.46
N SER A 147 -14.43 17.16 -0.26
CA SER A 147 -14.39 15.74 0.10
C SER A 147 -15.48 14.96 -0.64
N LEU A 148 -15.11 13.80 -1.20
CA LEU A 148 -16.09 12.87 -1.78
C LEU A 148 -17.18 12.45 -0.79
N LEU A 149 -16.83 12.32 0.49
CA LEU A 149 -17.81 11.95 1.51
C LEU A 149 -18.82 13.08 1.76
N ALA A 150 -18.40 14.33 1.63
CA ALA A 150 -19.29 15.48 1.76
C ALA A 150 -20.22 15.60 0.55
N LEU A 151 -19.71 15.36 -0.66
CA LEU A 151 -20.51 15.31 -1.90
C LEU A 151 -21.53 14.17 -1.84
N TYR A 152 -21.10 12.96 -1.44
CA TYR A 152 -21.98 11.79 -1.32
C TYR A 152 -23.10 11.96 -0.30
N LYS A 153 -22.84 12.70 0.79
CA LYS A 153 -23.85 13.00 1.83
C LYS A 153 -24.61 14.30 1.55
N GLU A 154 -24.42 14.90 0.37
CA GLU A 154 -25.07 16.16 -0.04
C GLU A 154 -24.86 17.31 0.96
N LYS A 155 -23.78 17.26 1.75
CA LYS A 155 -23.42 18.32 2.70
C LYS A 155 -22.75 19.50 2.03
N LYS A 156 -22.19 19.26 0.84
CA LYS A 156 -21.52 20.24 -0.01
C LYS A 156 -21.82 19.88 -1.45
N GLU A 157 -21.86 20.89 -2.29
CA GLU A 157 -21.95 20.73 -3.73
C GLU A 157 -20.55 20.82 -4.35
N LYS A 158 -20.41 20.27 -5.57
CA LYS A 158 -19.18 20.42 -6.35
C LYS A 158 -19.06 21.89 -6.75
N PRO A 159 -17.93 22.58 -6.49
CA PRO A 159 -17.77 23.95 -6.93
C PRO A 159 -17.87 23.98 -8.46
N ARG A 160 -18.67 24.92 -8.97
CA ARG A 160 -18.72 25.21 -10.40
C ARG A 160 -17.45 25.98 -10.76
N SER A 161 -16.73 25.49 -11.77
CA SER A 161 -15.68 26.24 -12.45
C SER A 161 -16.28 27.23 -13.42
#